data_AF-A0A5N9GQ58-F1
#
_entry.id   AF-A0A5N9GQ58-F1
#
_cell.length_a   1.000
_cell.length_b   1.000
_cell.length_c   1.000
_cell.angle_alpha   90.00
_cell.angle_beta   90.00
_cell.angle_gamma   90.00
#
_symmetry.space_group_name_H-M   'P 1'
#
loop_
_entity.id
_entity.type
_entity.pdbx_description
1 polymer ?
#
loop_
_entity_poly.entity_id
_entity_poly.type
_entity_poly.pdbx_seq_one_letter_code
_entity_poly.pdbx_strand_id
1 'polypeptide(L)'
;MPAGDRPFPIPNLAQARQKSSMAHQILVKFKEQGLEENYDEDLAKLCTDLGDLWSSQLVFRERLGDFLDIEIAQDDTWNKFGDCLADLCSELEHMAWHIQSVKDPIERIAQRSYSADDQNPS
;
A
#
# COMPACT_ATOMS: atom_id res chain seq x y z
N MET A 1 21.93 26.57 16.88
CA MET A 1 22.31 25.25 16.33
C MET A 1 22.11 25.32 14.83
N PRO A 2 23.10 25.03 13.97
CA PRO A 2 22.86 24.97 12.53
C PRO A 2 21.98 23.76 12.23
N ALA A 3 21.06 23.89 11.29
CA ALA A 3 20.27 22.79 10.76
C ALA A 3 21.23 21.81 10.09
N GLY A 4 21.58 20.73 10.79
CA GLY A 4 22.38 19.65 10.23
C GLY A 4 21.65 19.05 9.04
N ASP A 5 22.40 18.77 7.99
CA ASP A 5 21.95 18.09 6.77
C ASP A 5 21.07 16.90 7.13
N ARG A 6 19.75 17.04 6.98
CA ARG A 6 18.86 15.89 7.00
C ARG A 6 19.21 15.07 5.75
N PRO A 7 19.70 13.83 5.89
CA PRO A 7 20.01 13.01 4.74
C PRO A 7 18.73 12.84 3.91
N PHE A 8 18.81 13.14 2.61
CA PHE A 8 17.72 12.81 1.69
C PHE A 8 17.50 11.29 1.74
N PRO A 9 16.27 10.81 1.95
CA PRO A 9 16.02 9.38 2.01
C PRO A 9 16.41 8.75 0.67
N ILE A 10 17.31 7.77 0.71
CA ILE A 10 17.71 7.01 -0.47
C ILE A 10 16.50 6.16 -0.88
N PRO A 11 16.01 6.26 -2.13
CA PRO A 11 14.86 5.48 -2.57
C PRO A 11 15.10 3.98 -2.43
N ASN A 12 14.18 3.27 -1.79
CA ASN A 12 14.21 1.80 -1.73
C ASN A 12 13.73 1.21 -3.07
N LEU A 13 14.66 1.07 -4.02
CA LEU A 13 14.37 0.56 -5.36
C LEU A 13 13.86 -0.89 -5.34
N ALA A 14 14.26 -1.70 -4.36
CA ALA A 14 13.80 -3.07 -4.25
C ALA A 14 12.31 -3.12 -3.91
N GLN A 15 11.90 -2.33 -2.93
CA GLN A 15 10.49 -2.17 -2.56
C GLN A 15 9.66 -1.61 -3.72
N ALA A 16 10.14 -0.58 -4.41
CA ALA A 16 9.45 -0.02 -5.57
C ALA A 16 9.22 -1.06 -6.68
N ARG A 17 10.21 -1.93 -6.93
CA ARG A 17 10.10 -3.03 -7.90
C ARG A 17 9.09 -4.09 -7.45
N GLN A 18 9.10 -4.46 -6.17
CA GLN A 18 8.15 -5.42 -5.62
C GLN A 18 6.71 -4.90 -5.68
N LYS A 19 6.49 -3.63 -5.30
CA LYS A 19 5.20 -2.93 -5.44
C LYS A 19 4.72 -2.99 -6.90
N SER A 20 5.57 -2.58 -7.85
CA SER A 20 5.21 -2.59 -9.27
C SER A 20 4.89 -4.00 -9.78
N SER A 21 5.63 -5.02 -9.31
CA SER A 21 5.36 -6.41 -9.66
C SER A 21 4.00 -6.87 -9.12
N MET A 22 3.65 -6.52 -7.88
CA MET A 22 2.35 -6.84 -7.30
C MET A 22 1.20 -6.18 -8.07
N ALA A 23 1.29 -4.87 -8.32
CA ALA A 23 0.30 -4.14 -9.10
C ALA A 23 0.10 -4.77 -10.50
N HIS A 24 1.18 -5.16 -11.16
CA HIS A 24 1.10 -5.80 -12.47
C HIS A 24 0.43 -7.18 -12.42
N GLN A 25 0.74 -8.01 -11.41
CA GLN A 25 0.10 -9.33 -11.26
C GLN A 25 -1.42 -9.20 -11.05
N ILE A 26 -1.86 -8.20 -10.28
CA ILE A 26 -3.29 -7.91 -10.08
C ILE A 26 -3.94 -7.48 -11.40
N LEU A 27 -3.29 -6.60 -12.17
CA LEU A 27 -3.78 -6.18 -13.48
C LEU A 27 -3.93 -7.36 -14.44
N VAL A 28 -2.92 -8.22 -14.54
CA VAL A 28 -2.97 -9.44 -15.36
C VAL A 28 -4.18 -10.28 -14.96
N LYS A 29 -4.43 -10.45 -13.66
CA LYS A 29 -5.59 -11.22 -13.17
C LYS A 29 -6.92 -10.64 -13.63
N PHE A 30 -7.09 -9.32 -13.61
CA PHE A 30 -8.29 -8.67 -14.12
C PHE A 30 -8.44 -8.84 -15.64
N LYS A 31 -7.34 -8.73 -16.39
CA LYS A 31 -7.35 -8.91 -17.85
C LYS A 31 -7.67 -10.34 -18.28
N GLU A 32 -7.24 -11.35 -17.52
CA GLU A 32 -7.63 -12.75 -17.73
C GLU A 32 -9.15 -12.98 -17.65
N GLN A 33 -9.89 -12.13 -16.92
CA GLN A 33 -11.36 -12.22 -16.81
C GLN A 33 -12.10 -11.54 -17.96
N GLY A 34 -11.40 -11.05 -18.99
CA GLY A 34 -12.02 -10.44 -20.15
C GLY A 34 -12.57 -9.02 -19.90
N LEU A 35 -12.03 -8.31 -18.91
CA LEU A 35 -12.38 -6.90 -18.68
C LEU A 35 -12.01 -6.05 -19.91
N GLU A 36 -13.01 -5.38 -20.48
CA GLU A 36 -12.90 -4.48 -21.63
C GLU A 36 -11.84 -3.38 -21.42
N GLU A 37 -11.22 -2.91 -22.51
CA GLU A 37 -10.19 -1.85 -22.50
C GLU A 37 -10.69 -0.49 -21.98
N ASN A 38 -12.01 -0.30 -21.93
CA ASN A 38 -12.64 0.94 -21.45
C ASN A 38 -12.39 1.21 -19.94
N TYR A 39 -11.76 0.27 -19.23
CA TYR A 39 -11.49 0.32 -17.79
C TYR A 39 -10.01 0.50 -17.48
N ASP A 40 -9.16 0.73 -18.48
CA ASP A 40 -7.71 0.76 -18.27
C ASP A 40 -7.27 1.80 -17.23
N GLU A 41 -7.96 2.94 -17.14
CA GLU A 41 -7.66 3.97 -16.15
C GLU A 41 -8.09 3.57 -14.72
N ASP A 42 -9.33 3.09 -14.55
CA ASP A 42 -9.84 2.60 -13.26
C ASP A 42 -9.03 1.37 -12.77
N LEU A 43 -8.67 0.47 -13.69
CA LEU A 43 -7.83 -0.69 -13.40
C LEU A 43 -6.41 -0.28 -13.03
N ALA A 44 -5.79 0.67 -13.76
CA ALA A 44 -4.45 1.15 -13.45
C ALA A 44 -4.40 1.77 -12.05
N LYS A 45 -5.40 2.60 -11.70
CA LYS A 45 -5.51 3.19 -10.37
C LYS A 45 -5.71 2.13 -9.30
N LEU A 46 -6.68 1.23 -9.46
CA LEU A 46 -6.94 0.17 -8.49
C LEU A 46 -5.72 -0.74 -8.28
N CYS A 47 -5.06 -1.16 -9.36
CA CYS A 47 -3.89 -2.03 -9.26
C CYS A 47 -2.71 -1.32 -8.58
N THR A 48 -2.54 -0.02 -8.84
CA THR A 48 -1.52 0.81 -8.18
C THR A 48 -1.80 0.92 -6.69
N ASP A 49 -3.02 1.31 -6.30
CA ASP A 49 -3.41 1.48 -4.91
C ASP A 49 -3.37 0.15 -4.12
N LEU A 50 -3.76 -0.97 -4.75
CA LEU A 50 -3.61 -2.30 -4.14
C LEU A 50 -2.14 -2.72 -3.99
N GLY A 51 -1.29 -2.41 -4.97
CA GLY A 51 0.15 -2.63 -4.88
C GLY A 51 0.80 -1.78 -3.78
N ASP A 52 0.36 -0.53 -3.66
CA ASP A 52 0.76 0.39 -2.60
C ASP A 52 0.32 -0.08 -1.22
N LEU A 53 -0.93 -0.52 -1.08
CA LEU A 53 -1.45 -1.07 0.18
C LEU A 53 -0.66 -2.33 0.59
N TRP A 54 -0.37 -3.21 -0.37
CA TRP A 54 0.47 -4.40 -0.12
C TRP A 54 1.90 -4.04 0.30
N SER A 55 2.49 -3.00 -0.28
CA SER A 55 3.81 -2.52 0.14
C SER A 55 3.75 -1.87 1.52
N SER A 56 2.71 -1.08 1.79
CA SER A 56 2.53 -0.36 3.05
C SER A 56 2.36 -1.32 4.22
N GLN A 57 1.68 -2.47 4.05
CA GLN A 57 1.62 -3.47 5.12
C GLN A 57 2.98 -4.12 5.43
N LEU A 58 3.88 -4.25 4.45
CA LEU A 58 5.24 -4.72 4.70
C LEU A 58 6.03 -3.70 5.53
N VAL A 59 5.93 -2.41 5.17
CA VAL A 59 6.56 -1.33 5.94
C VAL A 59 6.01 -1.29 7.36
N PHE A 60 4.69 -1.35 7.52
CA PHE A 60 4.06 -1.36 8.83
C PHE A 60 4.56 -2.53 9.69
N ARG A 61 4.73 -3.72 9.09
CA ARG A 61 5.33 -4.87 9.77
C ARG A 61 6.77 -4.59 10.20
N GLU A 62 7.60 -3.99 9.34
CA GLU A 62 8.97 -3.61 9.67
C GLU A 62 9.01 -2.61 10.84
N ARG A 63 8.16 -1.58 10.82
CA ARG A 63 8.03 -0.59 11.90
C ARG A 63 7.58 -1.20 13.23
N LEU A 64 6.69 -2.19 13.20
CA LEU A 64 6.34 -2.96 14.39
C LEU A 64 7.53 -3.76 14.93
N GLY A 65 8.37 -4.31 14.05
CA GLY A 65 9.64 -4.94 14.44
C GLY A 65 10.56 -3.96 15.13
N ASP A 66 10.82 -2.81 14.49
CA ASP A 66 11.67 -1.73 15.05
C ASP A 66 11.16 -1.27 16.42
N PHE A 67 9.84 -1.15 16.59
CA PHE A 67 9.21 -0.79 17.86
C PHE A 67 9.43 -1.84 18.96
N LEU A 68 9.39 -3.12 18.63
CA LEU A 68 9.61 -4.21 19.59
C LEU A 68 11.09 -4.37 19.98
N ASP A 69 12.01 -3.99 19.08
CA ASP A 69 13.45 -4.10 19.28
C ASP A 69 14.05 -2.89 20.03
N ILE A 70 13.23 -1.96 20.53
CA ILE A 70 13.70 -0.81 21.33
C ILE A 70 14.37 -1.29 22.61
N GLU A 71 15.70 -1.20 22.67
CA GLU A 71 16.48 -1.46 23.87
C GLU A 71 16.35 -0.31 24.89
N ILE A 72 16.02 -0.66 26.14
CA ILE A 72 15.86 0.29 27.24
C ILE A 72 17.21 0.47 27.94
N ALA A 73 18.07 1.32 27.39
CA ALA A 73 19.23 1.88 28.10
C ALA A 73 18.95 3.34 28.48
N GLN A 74 19.33 3.72 29.71
CA GLN A 74 18.96 4.99 30.32
C GLN A 74 19.47 6.21 29.52
N ASP A 75 18.57 7.19 29.39
CA ASP A 75 18.75 8.61 29.01
C ASP A 75 18.31 9.10 27.61
N ASP A 76 17.78 8.26 26.71
CA ASP A 76 17.12 8.76 25.47
C ASP A 76 15.93 7.90 24.98
N THR A 77 15.38 7.07 25.86
CA THR A 77 14.39 6.04 25.51
C THR A 77 13.03 6.62 25.14
N TRP A 78 12.58 7.69 25.82
CA TRP A 78 11.24 8.24 25.61
C TRP A 78 11.09 8.96 24.27
N ASN A 79 12.15 9.62 23.78
CA ASN A 79 12.14 10.25 22.47
C ASN A 79 12.05 9.19 21.37
N LYS A 80 12.91 8.16 21.42
CA LYS A 80 12.88 7.04 20.47
C LYS A 80 11.54 6.30 20.47
N PHE A 81 10.98 6.06 21.66
CA PHE A 81 9.66 5.47 21.80
C PHE A 81 8.57 6.34 21.13
N GLY A 82 8.61 7.66 21.35
CA GLY A 82 7.70 8.61 20.71
C GLY A 82 7.84 8.64 19.19
N ASP A 83 9.07 8.65 18.68
CA ASP A 83 9.36 8.64 17.24
C ASP A 83 8.82 7.36 16.57
N CYS A 84 9.03 6.19 17.19
CA CYS A 84 8.48 4.93 16.67
C CYS A 84 6.95 4.92 16.64
N LEU A 85 6.28 5.48 17.65
CA LEU A 85 4.81 5.62 17.64
C LEU A 85 4.34 6.59 16.55
N ALA A 86 5.06 7.69 16.33
CA ALA A 86 4.74 8.64 15.26
C ALA A 86 4.89 7.99 13.88
N ASP A 87 5.95 7.22 13.65
CA ASP A 87 6.17 6.45 12.42
C ASP A 87 5.03 5.43 12.20
N LEU A 88 4.64 4.68 13.24
CA LEU A 88 3.52 3.74 13.16
C LEU A 88 2.19 4.43 12.82
N CYS A 89 1.91 5.59 13.44
CA CYS A 89 0.73 6.39 13.13
C CYS A 89 0.73 6.87 11.67
N SER A 90 1.87 7.37 11.18
CA SER A 90 2.00 7.83 9.78
C SER A 90 1.74 6.69 8.79
N GLU A 91 2.26 5.49 9.06
CA GLU A 91 2.00 4.32 8.20
C GLU A 91 0.54 3.88 8.24
N LEU A 92 -0.11 3.92 9.41
CA LEU A 92 -1.55 3.61 9.54
C LEU A 92 -2.42 4.61 8.77
N GLU A 93 -2.12 5.90 8.84
CA GLU A 93 -2.83 6.94 8.08
C GLU A 93 -2.66 6.74 6.57
N HIS A 94 -1.43 6.43 6.13
CA HIS A 94 -1.15 6.13 4.73
C HIS A 94 -1.91 4.89 4.24
N MET A 95 -1.92 3.80 5.03
CA MET A 95 -2.70 2.61 4.72
C MET A 95 -4.21 2.90 4.68
N ALA A 96 -4.72 3.72 5.62
CA ALA A 96 -6.14 4.09 5.66
C ALA A 96 -6.56 4.85 4.39
N TRP A 97 -5.69 5.71 3.87
CA TRP A 97 -5.93 6.39 2.58
C TRP A 97 -6.08 5.40 1.43
N HIS A 98 -5.16 4.44 1.28
CA HIS A 98 -5.24 3.40 0.24
C HIS A 98 -6.46 2.48 0.44
N ILE A 99 -6.76 2.08 1.67
CA ILE A 99 -7.96 1.29 1.98
C ILE A 99 -9.22 2.03 1.54
N GLN A 100 -9.27 3.35 1.73
CA GLN A 100 -10.42 4.13 1.30
C GLN A 100 -10.47 4.31 -0.23
N SER A 101 -9.32 4.45 -0.89
CA SER A 101 -9.26 4.67 -2.34
C SER A 101 -9.64 3.42 -3.16
N VAL A 102 -9.39 2.21 -2.64
CA VAL A 102 -9.64 0.95 -3.36
C VAL A 102 -11.07 0.44 -3.25
N LYS A 103 -11.86 0.88 -2.25
CA LYS A 103 -13.22 0.34 -2.00
C LYS A 103 -14.15 0.53 -3.19
N ASP A 104 -14.38 1.77 -3.63
CA ASP A 104 -15.35 2.06 -4.69
C ASP A 104 -14.96 1.40 -6.03
N PRO A 105 -13.69 1.40 -6.47
CA PRO A 105 -13.30 0.66 -7.67
C PRO A 105 -13.50 -0.86 -7.55
N ILE A 106 -13.20 -1.46 -6.39
CA ILE A 106 -13.45 -2.89 -6.15
C ILE A 106 -14.95 -3.20 -6.29
N GLU A 107 -15.80 -2.40 -5.63
CA GLU A 107 -17.25 -2.59 -5.68
C GLU A 107 -17.79 -2.45 -7.10
N ARG A 108 -17.34 -1.44 -7.86
CA ARG A 108 -17.74 -1.24 -9.26
C ARG A 108 -17.35 -2.42 -10.15
N ILE A 109 -16.13 -2.94 -10.01
CA ILE A 109 -15.67 -4.08 -10.81
C ILE A 109 -16.42 -5.35 -10.40
N ALA A 110 -16.63 -5.58 -9.11
CA ALA A 110 -17.36 -6.75 -8.61
C ALA A 110 -18.83 -6.76 -9.09
N GLN A 111 -19.54 -5.63 -8.98
CA GLN A 111 -20.91 -5.49 -9.49
C GLN A 111 -21.00 -5.82 -10.99
N ARG A 112 -19.98 -5.42 -11.76
CA ARG A 112 -19.92 -5.73 -13.18
C ARG A 112 -19.69 -7.23 -13.42
N SER A 113 -18.80 -7.88 -12.66
CA SER A 113 -18.60 -9.33 -12.76
C SER A 113 -19.91 -10.10 -12.55
N TYR A 114 -20.72 -9.70 -11.57
CA TYR A 114 -22.05 -10.29 -11.37
C TYR A 114 -23.01 -10.01 -12.53
N SER A 115 -23.03 -8.77 -13.04
CA SER A 115 -23.93 -8.37 -14.13
C SER A 115 -23.58 -9.04 -15.48
N ALA A 116 -22.31 -9.36 -15.70
CA ALA A 116 -21.85 -10.07 -16.90
C ALA A 116 -22.29 -11.54 -16.90
N ASP A 117 -22.38 -12.15 -15.72
CA ASP A 117 -22.89 -13.51 -15.54
C ASP A 117 -24.42 -13.56 -15.80
N ASP A 118 -25.16 -12.56 -15.30
CA ASP A 118 -26.62 -12.44 -15.52
C ASP A 118 -27.00 -12.19 -17.00
N GLN A 119 -26.12 -11.54 -17.78
CA GLN A 119 -26.36 -11.26 -19.21
C GLN A 119 -25.94 -12.39 -20.14
N ASN A 120 -25.29 -13.44 -19.62
CA ASN A 120 -24.84 -14.59 -20.39
C ASN A 120 -25.28 -15.89 -19.70
N PRO A 121 -26.59 -16.16 -19.60
CA PRO A 121 -27.08 -17.35 -18.93
C PRO A 121 -26.58 -18.59 -19.67
N SER A 122 -26.01 -19.53 -18.90
CA SER A 122 -25.56 -20.84 -19.39
C SER A 122 -26.68 -21.64 -20.06
#